data_AF-A0A356IY31-F1
#
_entry.id   AF-A0A356IY31-F1
#
_cell.length_a   1.000
_cell.length_b   1.000
_cell.length_c   1.000
_cell.angle_alpha   90.00
_cell.angle_beta   90.00
_cell.angle_gamma   90.00
#
_symmetry.space_group_name_H-M   'P 1'
#
loop_
_entity.id
_entity.type
_entity.pdbx_description
1 polymer ?
#
loop_
_entity_poly.entity_id
_entity_poly.type
_entity_poly.pdbx_seq_one_letter_code
_entity_poly.pdbx_strand_id
1 'polypeptide(L)'
;MGIDVELRKKLLIYRFLTFFFAAAAIGLSIPYITEYVQRESPLRPRLVIQKDAPNSKLAENIIRPLRYSGLPDFLRPEVSLEMDFSNKTWTLHELHRFDAQGNIILSEGRYGICGDLAAYTYQKLKPYFPGDRYRIEFIQAVESSYFQEETGGVHIIMRIIDLVAGKTDDRYNKVYILDPALRRYGNPEYFADYKAVDNFGMLEFLKTQRRHQTFRVNRGTPILINRRAFVSLFVMQENGKFDPDNFMIMLSATARYQFAGNMLFGIRKNNGKVTYEEKDYPVADVMKVKDYRKLKARVIDLYRRMEQELSKAGRVS
;
A
#
# COMPACT_ATOMS: atom_id res chain seq x y z
N MET A 1 50.59 -48.47 -22.95
CA MET A 1 50.14 -48.13 -21.58
C MET A 1 50.22 -46.63 -21.23
N GLY A 2 50.60 -45.72 -22.15
CA GLY A 2 50.70 -44.26 -21.85
C GLY A 2 49.47 -43.41 -22.18
N ILE A 3 48.59 -43.88 -23.06
CA ILE A 3 47.43 -43.11 -23.56
C ILE A 3 46.37 -42.89 -22.47
N ASP A 4 46.16 -43.86 -21.56
CA ASP A 4 45.16 -43.78 -20.49
C ASP A 4 45.55 -42.73 -19.41
N VAL A 5 46.84 -42.61 -19.08
CA VAL A 5 47.30 -41.63 -18.08
C VAL A 5 47.18 -40.20 -18.60
N GLU A 6 47.51 -39.97 -19.87
CA GLU A 6 47.40 -38.65 -20.48
C GLU A 6 45.94 -38.22 -20.66
N LEU A 7 45.07 -39.16 -21.04
CA LEU A 7 43.62 -38.93 -21.16
C LEU A 7 42.99 -38.60 -19.80
N ARG A 8 43.37 -39.31 -18.73
CA ARG A 8 42.92 -39.03 -17.37
C ARG A 8 43.37 -37.65 -16.88
N LYS A 9 44.61 -37.24 -17.16
CA LYS A 9 45.10 -35.89 -16.82
C LYS A 9 44.32 -34.81 -17.57
N LYS A 10 44.08 -34.98 -18.88
CA LYS A 10 43.26 -34.06 -19.68
C LYS A 10 41.83 -33.97 -19.14
N LEU A 11 41.19 -35.11 -18.85
CA LEU A 11 39.85 -35.16 -18.24
C LEU A 11 39.79 -34.45 -16.88
N LEU A 12 40.81 -34.59 -16.05
CA LEU A 12 40.88 -33.92 -14.76
C LEU A 12 40.98 -32.39 -14.94
N ILE A 13 41.83 -31.94 -15.86
CA ILE A 13 41.94 -30.52 -16.24
C ILE A 13 40.60 -29.99 -16.77
N TYR A 14 39.94 -30.70 -17.68
CA TYR A 14 38.63 -30.29 -18.19
C TYR A 14 37.56 -30.22 -17.09
N ARG A 15 37.54 -31.18 -16.15
CA ARG A 15 36.63 -31.11 -14.99
C ARG A 15 36.88 -29.89 -14.12
N PHE A 16 38.14 -29.57 -13.84
CA PHE A 16 38.51 -28.36 -13.10
C PHE A 16 38.12 -27.09 -13.84
N LEU A 17 38.38 -27.02 -15.16
CA LEU A 17 37.98 -25.88 -15.98
C LEU A 17 36.46 -25.72 -16.03
N THR A 18 35.69 -26.80 -16.22
CA THR A 18 34.21 -26.74 -16.23
C THR A 18 33.67 -26.27 -14.89
N PHE A 19 34.22 -26.76 -13.77
CA PHE A 19 33.84 -26.28 -12.44
C PHE A 19 34.16 -24.79 -12.27
N PHE A 20 35.35 -24.35 -12.70
CA PHE A 20 35.77 -22.95 -12.61
C PHE A 20 34.89 -22.04 -13.48
N PHE A 21 34.57 -22.44 -14.71
CA PHE A 21 33.67 -21.70 -15.59
C PHE A 21 32.24 -21.65 -15.05
N ALA A 22 31.72 -22.74 -14.49
CA ALA A 22 30.41 -22.74 -13.85
C ALA A 22 30.38 -21.83 -12.61
N ALA A 23 31.41 -21.90 -11.76
CA ALA A 23 31.54 -21.02 -10.60
C ALA A 23 31.69 -19.55 -11.01
N ALA A 24 32.45 -19.24 -12.06
CA ALA A 24 32.58 -17.90 -12.61
C ALA A 24 31.27 -17.39 -13.23
N ALA A 25 30.54 -18.23 -13.97
CA ALA A 25 29.23 -17.89 -14.53
C ALA A 25 28.19 -17.61 -13.43
N ILE A 26 28.19 -18.40 -12.35
CA ILE A 26 27.35 -18.15 -11.17
C ILE A 26 27.80 -16.85 -10.48
N GLY A 27 29.11 -16.68 -10.26
CA GLY A 27 29.67 -15.50 -9.61
C GLY A 27 29.38 -14.19 -10.37
N LEU A 28 29.44 -14.22 -11.70
CA LEU A 28 29.11 -13.08 -12.57
C LEU A 28 27.60 -12.85 -12.71
N SER A 29 26.79 -13.90 -12.63
CA SER A 29 25.32 -13.77 -12.65
C SER A 29 24.74 -13.36 -11.30
N ILE A 30 25.38 -13.62 -10.17
CA ILE A 30 24.92 -13.16 -8.84
C ILE A 30 24.72 -11.64 -8.78
N PRO A 31 25.67 -10.75 -9.15
CA PRO A 31 25.42 -9.31 -9.10
C PRO A 31 24.34 -8.88 -10.08
N TYR A 32 24.25 -9.50 -11.26
CA TYR A 32 23.19 -9.21 -12.25
C TYR A 32 21.81 -9.67 -11.76
N ILE A 33 21.71 -10.85 -11.16
CA ILE A 33 20.49 -11.38 -10.52
C ILE A 33 20.17 -10.57 -9.27
N THR A 34 21.16 -10.12 -8.50
CA THR A 34 20.93 -9.32 -7.29
C THR A 34 20.47 -7.93 -7.67
N GLU A 35 21.07 -7.29 -8.67
CA GLU A 35 20.64 -6.00 -9.22
C GLU A 35 19.28 -6.13 -9.91
N TYR A 36 19.06 -7.18 -10.70
CA TYR A 36 17.76 -7.49 -11.31
C TYR A 36 16.72 -7.72 -10.21
N VAL A 37 16.96 -8.56 -9.21
CA VAL A 37 16.07 -8.79 -8.07
C VAL A 37 15.93 -7.53 -7.21
N GLN A 38 16.88 -6.61 -7.16
CA GLN A 38 16.71 -5.32 -6.47
C GLN A 38 15.90 -4.31 -7.29
N ARG A 39 16.01 -4.35 -8.63
CA ARG A 39 15.21 -3.56 -9.58
C ARG A 39 13.80 -4.14 -9.78
N GLU A 40 13.64 -5.46 -9.74
CA GLU A 40 12.41 -6.27 -9.91
C GLU A 40 11.77 -6.74 -8.61
N SER A 41 12.47 -6.64 -7.47
CA SER A 41 11.85 -6.50 -6.13
C SER A 41 11.79 -5.02 -5.80
N PRO A 42 11.07 -4.23 -6.60
CA PRO A 42 11.07 -2.83 -6.35
C PRO A 42 10.42 -2.72 -4.94
N LEU A 43 11.03 -1.94 -4.05
CA LEU A 43 10.22 -1.07 -3.21
C LEU A 43 9.59 -1.64 -1.91
N ARG A 44 10.14 -2.67 -1.23
CA ARG A 44 9.52 -3.18 0.04
C ARG A 44 10.05 -2.52 1.34
N PRO A 45 9.27 -1.81 2.17
CA PRO A 45 9.74 -1.22 3.45
C PRO A 45 10.53 -2.20 4.32
N ARG A 46 11.65 -1.84 4.96
CA ARG A 46 12.43 -2.80 5.76
C ARG A 46 11.58 -3.36 6.91
N LEU A 47 11.61 -4.67 7.12
CA LEU A 47 10.98 -5.29 8.30
C LEU A 47 11.78 -4.88 9.54
N VAL A 48 11.12 -4.23 10.50
CA VAL A 48 11.73 -3.77 11.75
C VAL A 48 10.84 -4.15 12.92
N ILE A 49 11.26 -5.13 13.71
CA ILE A 49 10.50 -5.66 14.84
C ILE A 49 11.36 -5.59 16.09
N GLN A 50 10.85 -4.96 17.13
CA GLN A 50 11.44 -5.01 18.46
C GLN A 50 11.13 -6.33 19.15
N LYS A 51 12.18 -7.02 19.64
CA LYS A 51 12.04 -8.33 20.27
C LYS A 51 11.28 -8.28 21.59
N ASP A 52 11.35 -7.16 22.31
CA ASP A 52 10.71 -6.90 23.60
C ASP A 52 9.21 -6.54 23.48
N ALA A 53 8.70 -6.35 22.26
CA ALA A 53 7.27 -6.15 22.05
C ALA A 53 6.48 -7.46 22.26
N PRO A 54 5.27 -7.40 22.84
CA PRO A 54 4.47 -8.58 23.15
C PRO A 54 4.10 -9.34 21.87
N ASN A 55 4.22 -10.66 21.88
CA ASN A 55 3.96 -11.50 20.71
C ASN A 55 4.75 -11.09 19.44
N SER A 56 5.94 -10.49 19.59
CA SER A 56 6.75 -9.95 18.48
C SER A 56 7.01 -10.95 17.35
N LYS A 57 7.36 -12.20 17.66
CA LYS A 57 7.54 -13.27 16.66
C LYS A 57 6.27 -13.58 15.87
N LEU A 58 5.12 -13.58 16.54
CA LEU A 58 3.83 -13.85 15.90
C LEU A 58 3.45 -12.68 14.98
N ALA A 59 3.56 -11.45 15.48
CA ALA A 59 3.33 -10.24 14.67
C ALA A 59 4.25 -10.23 13.44
N GLU A 60 5.53 -10.57 13.63
CA GLU A 60 6.49 -10.70 12.53
C GLU A 60 6.02 -11.71 11.48
N ASN A 61 5.62 -12.92 11.88
CA ASN A 61 5.15 -13.95 10.96
C ASN A 61 3.92 -13.51 10.16
N ILE A 62 3.01 -12.75 10.78
CA ILE A 62 1.81 -12.24 10.13
C ILE A 62 2.14 -11.12 9.14
N ILE A 63 2.97 -10.14 9.52
CA ILE A 63 3.21 -8.96 8.69
C ILE A 63 4.33 -9.13 7.65
N ARG A 64 5.25 -10.08 7.86
CA ARG A 64 6.36 -10.37 6.94
C ARG A 64 5.88 -10.61 5.49
N PRO A 65 4.82 -11.38 5.20
CA PRO A 65 4.33 -11.58 3.84
C PRO A 65 3.53 -10.39 3.28
N LEU A 66 2.99 -9.52 4.13
CA LEU A 66 2.07 -8.44 3.74
C LEU A 66 2.73 -7.34 2.91
N ARG A 67 1.99 -6.77 1.96
CA ARG A 67 2.48 -5.76 1.03
C ARG A 67 1.40 -4.71 0.82
N TYR A 68 1.78 -3.44 0.97
CA TYR A 68 0.90 -2.35 0.58
C TYR A 68 0.75 -2.31 -0.95
N SER A 69 -0.44 -2.64 -1.42
CA SER A 69 -0.84 -2.44 -2.81
C SER A 69 -2.35 -2.64 -2.91
N GLY A 70 -3.07 -1.55 -3.20
CA GLY A 70 -4.46 -1.58 -3.61
C GLY A 70 -4.63 -1.83 -5.11
N LEU A 71 -3.56 -2.02 -5.89
CA LEU A 71 -3.66 -2.28 -7.34
C LEU A 71 -4.56 -3.48 -7.66
N PRO A 72 -4.39 -4.66 -7.03
CA PRO A 72 -5.21 -5.82 -7.38
C PRO A 72 -6.69 -5.59 -7.09
N ASP A 73 -7.01 -4.91 -5.98
CA ASP A 73 -8.38 -4.60 -5.59
C ASP A 73 -9.00 -3.55 -6.53
N PHE A 74 -8.27 -2.47 -6.83
CA PHE A 74 -8.73 -1.38 -7.69
C PHE A 74 -8.98 -1.82 -9.15
N LEU A 75 -8.18 -2.77 -9.64
CA LEU A 75 -8.30 -3.29 -11.01
C LEU A 75 -9.47 -4.27 -11.20
N ARG A 76 -10.17 -4.67 -10.14
CA ARG A 76 -11.32 -5.58 -10.24
C ARG A 76 -12.48 -4.93 -10.98
N PRO A 77 -13.21 -5.65 -11.85
CA PRO A 77 -14.26 -5.07 -12.69
C PRO A 77 -15.48 -4.56 -11.92
N GLU A 78 -15.78 -5.12 -10.75
CA GLU A 78 -16.91 -4.74 -9.88
C GLU A 78 -16.69 -3.45 -9.09
N VAL A 79 -15.44 -2.99 -8.96
CA VAL A 79 -15.16 -1.70 -8.33
C VAL A 79 -15.76 -0.58 -9.18
N SER A 80 -16.37 0.41 -8.55
CA SER A 80 -16.92 1.58 -9.25
C SER A 80 -16.58 2.86 -8.52
N LEU A 81 -16.66 3.97 -9.25
CA LEU A 81 -16.46 5.31 -8.74
C LEU A 81 -17.80 6.04 -8.75
N GLU A 82 -18.16 6.63 -7.62
CA GLU A 82 -19.31 7.54 -7.49
C GLU A 82 -18.82 8.91 -6.99
N MET A 83 -19.42 9.99 -7.51
CA MET A 83 -19.20 11.35 -7.03
C MET A 83 -20.49 11.90 -6.43
N ASP A 84 -20.38 12.45 -5.22
CA ASP A 84 -21.45 13.18 -4.55
C ASP A 84 -21.06 14.66 -4.53
N PHE A 85 -21.57 15.38 -5.53
CA PHE A 85 -21.30 16.81 -5.71
C PHE A 85 -21.86 17.67 -4.58
N SER A 86 -22.99 17.26 -3.99
CA SER A 86 -23.63 17.98 -2.89
C SER A 86 -22.79 17.92 -1.62
N ASN A 87 -22.30 16.72 -1.28
CA ASN A 87 -21.50 16.51 -0.07
C ASN A 87 -19.99 16.75 -0.30
N LYS A 88 -19.57 17.04 -1.54
CA LYS A 88 -18.17 17.18 -1.95
C LYS A 88 -17.33 15.96 -1.55
N THR A 89 -17.86 14.78 -1.85
CA THR A 89 -17.19 13.50 -1.60
C THR A 89 -17.18 12.63 -2.85
N TRP A 90 -16.36 11.59 -2.82
CA TRP A 90 -16.31 10.56 -3.83
C TRP A 90 -16.14 9.20 -3.15
N THR A 91 -16.71 8.15 -3.75
CA THR A 91 -16.74 6.81 -3.17
C THR A 91 -16.19 5.79 -4.16
N LEU A 92 -15.31 4.92 -3.67
CA LEU A 92 -14.96 3.68 -4.36
C LEU A 92 -15.81 2.55 -3.81
N HIS A 93 -16.65 1.95 -4.64
CA HIS A 93 -17.49 0.82 -4.25
C HIS A 93 -16.77 -0.51 -4.45
N GLU A 94 -17.18 -1.52 -3.66
CA GLU A 94 -16.61 -2.88 -3.71
C GLU A 94 -15.08 -2.91 -3.61
N LEU A 95 -14.48 -1.96 -2.87
CA LEU A 95 -13.05 -1.89 -2.64
C LEU A 95 -12.58 -2.98 -1.67
N HIS A 96 -13.25 -3.07 -0.51
CA HIS A 96 -12.94 -4.05 0.53
C HIS A 96 -13.66 -5.38 0.27
N ARG A 97 -13.07 -6.50 0.72
CA ARG A 97 -13.67 -7.83 0.63
C ARG A 97 -13.72 -8.50 1.98
N PHE A 98 -14.83 -9.17 2.25
CA PHE A 98 -15.04 -9.91 3.49
C PHE A 98 -15.36 -11.38 3.20
N ASP A 99 -14.91 -12.28 4.09
CA ASP A 99 -15.37 -13.66 4.10
C ASP A 99 -16.77 -13.79 4.73
N ALA A 100 -17.30 -15.01 4.74
CA ALA A 100 -18.61 -15.30 5.32
C ALA A 100 -18.68 -15.05 6.84
N GLN A 101 -17.53 -14.94 7.51
CA GLN A 101 -17.42 -14.65 8.94
C GLN A 101 -17.19 -13.16 9.20
N GLY A 102 -17.16 -12.31 8.16
CA GLY A 102 -16.90 -10.88 8.28
C GLY A 102 -15.42 -10.52 8.44
N ASN A 103 -14.48 -11.42 8.16
CA ASN A 103 -13.05 -11.11 8.18
C ASN A 103 -12.60 -10.48 6.86
N ILE A 104 -11.59 -9.60 6.90
CA ILE A 104 -11.09 -8.97 5.68
C ILE A 104 -10.27 -9.98 4.87
N ILE A 105 -10.50 -10.02 3.55
CA ILE A 105 -9.76 -10.88 2.61
C ILE A 105 -8.79 -10.03 1.79
N LEU A 106 -7.50 -10.24 2.04
CA LEU A 106 -6.42 -9.62 1.25
C LEU A 106 -6.31 -10.23 -0.15
N SER A 107 -5.97 -9.40 -1.13
CA SER A 107 -5.67 -9.86 -2.50
C SER A 107 -4.41 -10.73 -2.52
N GLU A 108 -4.50 -11.90 -3.16
CA GLU A 108 -3.48 -12.96 -3.10
C GLU A 108 -3.04 -13.34 -1.66
N GLY A 109 -3.90 -13.10 -0.67
CA GLY A 109 -3.59 -13.33 0.75
C GLY A 109 -2.51 -12.41 1.33
N ARG A 110 -2.09 -11.35 0.63
CA ARG A 110 -0.98 -10.48 1.08
C ARG A 110 -1.09 -9.00 0.70
N TYR A 111 -1.91 -8.63 -0.28
CA TYR A 111 -2.04 -7.28 -0.79
C TYR A 111 -3.29 -6.59 -0.25
N GLY A 112 -3.14 -5.32 0.10
CA GLY A 112 -4.23 -4.42 0.49
C GLY A 112 -3.70 -3.01 0.77
N ILE A 113 -4.61 -2.08 1.05
CA ILE A 113 -4.27 -0.73 1.55
C ILE A 113 -4.10 -0.75 3.09
N CYS A 114 -3.66 0.37 3.68
CA CYS A 114 -3.31 0.46 5.12
C CYS A 114 -4.44 -0.06 6.03
N GLY A 115 -5.69 0.32 5.76
CA GLY A 115 -6.86 -0.16 6.48
C GLY A 115 -7.05 -1.67 6.40
N ASP A 116 -6.96 -2.26 5.20
CA ASP A 116 -7.12 -3.71 5.01
C ASP A 116 -6.00 -4.49 5.70
N LEU A 117 -4.75 -4.03 5.56
CA LEU A 117 -3.60 -4.67 6.19
C LEU A 117 -3.68 -4.60 7.72
N ALA A 118 -4.11 -3.45 8.26
CA ALA A 118 -4.34 -3.27 9.69
C ALA A 118 -5.47 -4.18 10.18
N ALA A 119 -6.62 -4.21 9.49
CA ALA A 119 -7.76 -5.06 9.82
C ALA A 119 -7.40 -6.55 9.77
N TYR A 120 -6.67 -6.99 8.73
CA TYR A 120 -6.21 -8.37 8.58
C TYR A 120 -5.30 -8.76 9.73
N THR A 121 -4.33 -7.90 10.05
CA THR A 121 -3.37 -8.15 11.12
C THR A 121 -4.07 -8.18 12.48
N TYR A 122 -5.01 -7.26 12.73
CA TYR A 122 -5.85 -7.26 13.92
C TYR A 122 -6.60 -8.58 14.09
N GLN A 123 -7.27 -9.07 13.05
CA GLN A 123 -8.04 -10.33 13.09
C GLN A 123 -7.16 -11.54 13.42
N LYS A 124 -5.92 -11.58 12.92
CA LYS A 124 -4.96 -12.66 13.21
C LYS A 124 -4.30 -12.55 14.59
N LEU A 125 -4.08 -11.33 15.09
CA LEU A 125 -3.42 -11.12 16.38
C LEU A 125 -4.38 -11.13 17.56
N LYS A 126 -5.61 -10.65 17.40
CA LYS A 126 -6.58 -10.49 18.50
C LYS A 126 -6.68 -11.70 19.44
N PRO A 127 -6.71 -12.96 18.96
CA PRO A 127 -6.78 -14.13 19.86
C PRO A 127 -5.61 -14.27 20.85
N TYR A 128 -4.46 -13.65 20.55
CA TYR A 128 -3.22 -13.72 21.33
C TYR A 128 -3.00 -12.50 22.23
N PHE A 129 -3.92 -11.55 22.20
CA PHE A 129 -3.94 -10.34 23.02
C PHE A 129 -5.21 -10.35 23.88
N PRO A 130 -5.19 -11.03 25.05
CA PRO A 130 -6.38 -11.18 25.87
C PRO A 130 -6.87 -9.82 26.38
N GLY A 131 -8.18 -9.58 26.32
CA GLY A 131 -8.78 -8.26 26.51
C GLY A 131 -8.75 -7.71 27.93
N ASP A 132 -8.50 -8.57 28.92
CA ASP A 132 -8.25 -8.21 30.32
C ASP A 132 -6.85 -7.59 30.52
N ARG A 133 -5.93 -7.85 29.60
CA ARG A 133 -4.56 -7.33 29.61
C ARG A 133 -4.29 -6.30 28.53
N TYR A 134 -4.84 -6.47 27.33
CA TYR A 134 -4.49 -5.66 26.17
C TYR A 134 -5.69 -5.00 25.54
N ARG A 135 -5.51 -3.73 25.14
CA ARG A 135 -6.43 -3.01 24.27
C ARG A 135 -5.74 -2.73 22.94
N ILE A 136 -6.39 -3.08 21.84
CA ILE A 136 -5.91 -2.77 20.48
C ILE A 136 -6.85 -1.74 19.86
N GLU A 137 -6.27 -0.64 19.40
CA GLU A 137 -6.96 0.47 18.75
C GLU A 137 -6.36 0.71 17.36
N PHE A 138 -7.17 1.22 16.43
CA PHE A 138 -6.68 1.76 15.16
C PHE A 138 -6.50 3.26 15.28
N ILE A 139 -5.35 3.75 14.81
CA ILE A 139 -5.02 5.16 14.81
C ILE A 139 -4.67 5.63 13.40
N GLN A 140 -5.00 6.87 13.10
CA GLN A 140 -4.45 7.58 11.97
C GLN A 140 -3.07 8.11 12.35
N ALA A 141 -2.09 7.86 11.49
CA ALA A 141 -0.78 8.44 11.61
C ALA A 141 -0.33 9.07 10.29
N VAL A 142 0.65 9.95 10.41
CA VAL A 142 1.36 10.59 9.31
C VAL A 142 2.81 10.15 9.47
N GLU A 143 3.33 9.38 8.52
CA GLU A 143 4.74 8.98 8.50
C GLU A 143 5.51 9.97 7.63
N SER A 144 6.45 10.68 8.23
CA SER A 144 7.12 11.84 7.65
C SER A 144 7.91 11.57 6.36
N SER A 145 8.21 10.32 6.02
CA SER A 145 8.83 9.99 4.73
C SER A 145 7.82 9.87 3.58
N TYR A 146 6.58 9.47 3.84
CA TYR A 146 5.57 9.20 2.80
C TYR A 146 4.37 10.14 2.85
N PHE A 147 3.94 10.57 4.03
CA PHE A 147 2.74 11.36 4.20
C PHE A 147 3.18 12.66 4.84
N GLN A 148 3.43 13.70 4.04
CA GLN A 148 3.95 14.97 4.55
C GLN A 148 2.88 16.08 4.63
N GLU A 149 1.68 15.84 4.08
CA GLU A 149 0.57 16.79 4.10
C GLU A 149 -0.69 16.17 4.73
N GLU A 150 -1.52 16.99 5.39
CA GLU A 150 -2.83 16.59 5.93
C GLU A 150 -3.82 16.15 4.83
N THR A 151 -3.59 16.59 3.60
CA THR A 151 -4.31 16.26 2.36
C THR A 151 -3.84 14.95 1.72
N GLY A 152 -2.63 14.49 2.08
CA GLY A 152 -1.82 13.50 1.36
C GLY A 152 -2.07 12.02 1.70
N GLY A 153 -3.21 11.68 2.29
CA GLY A 153 -3.61 10.30 2.55
C GLY A 153 -3.61 9.92 4.03
N VAL A 154 -4.57 9.08 4.41
CA VAL A 154 -4.73 8.54 5.76
C VAL A 154 -3.88 7.28 5.85
N HIS A 155 -2.85 7.26 6.71
CA HIS A 155 -2.16 6.01 7.04
C HIS A 155 -2.76 5.43 8.33
N ILE A 156 -3.29 4.22 8.24
CA ILE A 156 -3.94 3.53 9.36
C ILE A 156 -2.97 2.49 9.92
N ILE A 157 -2.72 2.58 11.22
CA ILE A 157 -1.88 1.65 11.97
C ILE A 157 -2.60 1.20 13.24
N MET A 158 -2.01 0.27 13.99
CA MET A 158 -2.55 -0.21 15.25
C MET A 158 -1.72 0.28 16.44
N ARG A 159 -2.42 0.65 17.51
CA ARG A 159 -1.88 0.92 18.84
C ARG A 159 -2.29 -0.21 19.77
N ILE A 160 -1.33 -0.84 20.44
CA ILE A 160 -1.54 -1.91 21.41
C ILE A 160 -1.15 -1.39 22.79
N ILE A 161 -2.07 -1.41 23.73
CA ILE A 161 -1.91 -0.87 25.09
C ILE A 161 -1.93 -2.04 26.07
N ASP A 162 -0.86 -2.21 26.85
CA ASP A 162 -0.81 -3.14 27.97
C ASP A 162 -1.39 -2.45 29.21
N LEU A 163 -2.57 -2.91 29.64
CA LEU A 163 -3.40 -2.34 30.70
C LEU A 163 -2.90 -2.70 32.11
N VAL A 164 -1.94 -3.62 32.23
CA VAL A 164 -1.42 -4.07 33.54
C VAL A 164 0.06 -3.78 33.73
N ALA A 165 0.83 -3.57 32.65
CA ALA A 165 2.25 -3.23 32.72
C ALA A 165 2.55 -1.89 33.44
N GLY A 166 1.58 -0.97 33.48
CA GLY A 166 1.70 0.31 34.21
C GLY A 166 1.42 0.22 35.71
N LYS A 167 1.08 -0.96 36.25
CA LYS A 167 0.77 -1.12 37.69
C LYS A 167 2.01 -1.23 38.59
N THR A 168 3.21 -1.32 38.01
CA THR A 168 4.48 -1.38 38.75
C THR A 168 5.26 -0.06 38.73
N ASP A 169 4.85 0.89 37.89
CA ASP A 169 5.44 2.23 37.79
C ASP A 169 4.27 3.19 37.49
N ASP A 170 3.73 3.79 38.56
CA ASP A 170 2.37 4.36 38.75
C ASP A 170 1.89 5.45 37.76
N ARG A 171 2.53 5.63 36.60
CA ARG A 171 2.26 6.78 35.76
C ARG A 171 1.75 6.47 34.36
N TYR A 172 2.05 5.35 33.71
CA TYR A 172 1.55 5.12 32.34
C TYR A 172 1.41 3.64 31.94
N ASN A 173 0.31 3.30 31.24
CA ASN A 173 0.18 2.04 30.51
C ASN A 173 1.28 1.93 29.44
N LYS A 174 1.88 0.74 29.28
CA LYS A 174 2.89 0.52 28.23
C LYS A 174 2.22 0.42 26.85
N VAL A 175 2.71 1.19 25.88
CA VAL A 175 2.14 1.28 24.53
C VAL A 175 3.10 0.68 23.53
N TYR A 176 2.55 0.03 22.50
CA TYR A 176 3.27 -0.45 21.32
C TYR A 176 2.52 -0.02 20.06
N ILE A 177 3.25 0.19 18.97
CA ILE A 177 2.74 0.57 17.65
C ILE A 177 3.07 -0.55 16.67
N LEU A 178 2.07 -0.97 15.89
CA LEU A 178 2.18 -1.99 14.86
C LEU A 178 1.67 -1.43 13.53
N ASP A 179 2.57 -1.37 12.56
CA ASP A 179 2.30 -0.92 11.20
C ASP A 179 2.53 -2.09 10.21
N PRO A 180 1.47 -2.75 9.73
CA PRO A 180 1.61 -3.84 8.78
C PRO A 180 1.93 -3.38 7.35
N ALA A 181 1.62 -2.13 6.99
CA ALA A 181 1.95 -1.60 5.66
C ALA A 181 3.45 -1.37 5.51
N LEU A 182 4.08 -0.76 6.53
CA LEU A 182 5.52 -0.52 6.55
C LEU A 182 6.31 -1.61 7.29
N ARG A 183 5.62 -2.63 7.81
CA ARG A 183 6.18 -3.83 8.46
C ARG A 183 7.05 -3.49 9.68
N ARG A 184 6.49 -2.66 10.57
CA ARG A 184 7.15 -2.19 11.80
C ARG A 184 6.35 -2.59 13.02
N TYR A 185 7.04 -3.01 14.08
CA TYR A 185 6.42 -3.28 15.38
C TYR A 185 7.36 -2.95 16.53
N GLY A 186 6.90 -2.15 17.50
CA GLY A 186 7.72 -1.78 18.66
C GLY A 186 7.09 -0.71 19.55
N ASN A 187 7.89 -0.17 20.45
CA ASN A 187 7.57 0.96 21.32
C ASN A 187 7.51 2.27 20.51
N PRO A 188 6.73 3.28 20.94
CA PRO A 188 6.54 4.54 20.21
C PRO A 188 7.83 5.29 19.85
N GLU A 189 8.89 5.17 20.64
CA GLU A 189 10.18 5.84 20.37
C GLU A 189 10.81 5.36 19.06
N TYR A 190 10.51 4.13 18.63
CA TYR A 190 10.94 3.58 17.34
C TYR A 190 10.11 4.10 16.17
N PHE A 191 9.13 4.97 16.43
CA PHE A 191 8.26 5.61 15.45
C PHE A 191 8.38 7.14 15.56
N ALA A 192 9.57 7.66 15.88
CA ALA A 192 9.84 9.11 15.95
C ALA A 192 9.54 9.86 14.64
N ASP A 193 9.49 9.14 13.51
CA ASP A 193 9.08 9.61 12.19
C ASP A 193 7.55 9.64 11.98
N TYR A 194 6.75 9.29 13.00
CA TYR A 194 5.29 9.25 12.95
C TYR A 194 4.69 10.36 13.80
N LYS A 195 3.62 10.97 13.29
CA LYS A 195 2.71 11.82 14.05
C LYS A 195 1.33 11.18 14.07
N ALA A 196 0.84 10.81 15.25
CA ALA A 196 -0.55 10.38 15.41
C ALA A 196 -1.49 11.58 15.20
N VAL A 197 -2.55 11.40 14.41
CA VAL A 197 -3.50 12.46 14.04
C VAL A 197 -4.87 12.22 14.65
N ASP A 198 -5.33 10.97 14.66
CA ASP A 198 -6.67 10.61 15.13
C ASP A 198 -6.71 9.18 15.70
N ASN A 199 -7.70 8.89 16.53
CA ASN A 199 -7.95 7.56 17.10
C ASN A 199 -9.36 7.09 16.73
N PHE A 200 -9.44 6.03 15.94
CA PHE A 200 -10.70 5.47 15.46
C PHE A 200 -11.28 4.41 16.40
N GLY A 201 -10.50 3.92 17.37
CA GLY A 201 -10.86 2.74 18.15
C GLY A 201 -10.94 1.50 17.26
N MET A 202 -12.08 1.27 16.63
CA MET A 202 -12.33 0.20 15.64
C MET A 202 -12.77 0.82 14.31
N LEU A 203 -12.17 0.37 13.20
CA LEU A 203 -12.46 0.88 11.86
C LEU A 203 -13.92 0.65 11.48
N GLU A 204 -14.58 1.70 10.98
CA GLU A 204 -16.02 1.65 10.70
C GLU A 204 -16.39 0.63 9.61
N PHE A 205 -15.59 0.55 8.54
CA PHE A 205 -15.81 -0.44 7.48
C PHE A 205 -15.68 -1.88 7.99
N LEU A 206 -14.89 -2.11 9.04
CA LEU A 206 -14.76 -3.42 9.67
C LEU A 206 -15.98 -3.73 10.57
N LYS A 207 -16.50 -2.75 11.32
CA LYS A 207 -17.72 -2.93 12.14
C LYS A 207 -18.94 -3.23 11.29
N THR A 208 -19.11 -2.48 10.20
CA THR A 208 -20.28 -2.51 9.33
C THR A 208 -20.12 -3.47 8.16
N GLN A 209 -18.94 -4.08 8.00
CA GLN A 209 -18.55 -4.88 6.83
C GLN A 209 -18.78 -4.13 5.51
N ARG A 210 -18.67 -2.78 5.55
CA ARG A 210 -18.90 -1.93 4.40
C ARG A 210 -17.80 -2.15 3.38
N ARG A 211 -18.19 -2.49 2.15
CA ARG A 211 -17.25 -2.74 1.04
C ARG A 211 -16.79 -1.46 0.34
N HIS A 212 -17.42 -0.34 0.63
CA HIS A 212 -17.17 0.95 0.00
C HIS A 212 -16.31 1.85 0.89
N GLN A 213 -15.49 2.70 0.27
CA GLN A 213 -14.73 3.73 0.96
C GLN A 213 -15.03 5.11 0.38
N THR A 214 -15.42 6.04 1.24
CA THR A 214 -15.76 7.42 0.88
C THR A 214 -14.65 8.37 1.32
N PHE A 215 -14.32 9.31 0.45
CA PHE A 215 -13.28 10.31 0.64
C PHE A 215 -13.84 11.70 0.38
N ARG A 216 -13.28 12.72 1.05
CA ARG A 216 -13.54 14.12 0.70
C ARG A 216 -12.80 14.48 -0.59
N VAL A 217 -13.36 15.38 -1.38
CA VAL A 217 -12.68 15.98 -2.53
C VAL A 217 -11.38 16.67 -2.08
N ASN A 218 -10.39 16.71 -2.99
CA ASN A 218 -9.01 17.15 -2.73
C ASN A 218 -8.24 16.26 -1.73
N ARG A 219 -8.80 15.12 -1.32
CA ARG A 219 -8.07 14.08 -0.58
C ARG A 219 -7.91 12.85 -1.46
N GLY A 220 -6.70 12.30 -1.44
CA GLY A 220 -6.35 11.11 -2.20
C GLY A 220 -6.32 9.86 -1.34
N THR A 221 -6.40 8.71 -2.01
CA THR A 221 -6.09 7.41 -1.41
C THR A 221 -4.85 6.82 -2.10
N PRO A 222 -3.81 6.43 -1.36
CA PRO A 222 -2.68 5.75 -1.96
C PRO A 222 -3.10 4.36 -2.44
N ILE A 223 -2.86 4.09 -3.73
CA ILE A 223 -3.10 2.79 -4.36
C ILE A 223 -1.84 1.93 -4.26
N LEU A 224 -0.66 2.55 -4.27
CA LEU A 224 0.61 1.86 -4.22
C LEU A 224 1.56 2.63 -3.30
N ILE A 225 2.22 1.92 -2.39
CA ILE A 225 3.31 2.47 -1.58
C ILE A 225 4.51 1.56 -1.73
N ASN A 226 5.65 2.21 -1.82
CA ASN A 226 6.85 1.61 -2.29
C ASN A 226 8.03 2.36 -1.60
N ARG A 227 9.26 1.82 -1.55
CA ARG A 227 10.43 2.47 -0.87
C ARG A 227 10.79 3.88 -1.37
N ARG A 228 10.46 4.21 -2.62
CA ARG A 228 10.89 5.43 -3.31
C ARG A 228 9.77 6.45 -3.47
N ALA A 229 8.53 6.01 -3.50
CA ALA A 229 7.37 6.83 -3.84
C ALA A 229 6.06 6.13 -3.46
N PHE A 230 4.98 6.89 -3.52
CA PHE A 230 3.63 6.34 -3.53
C PHE A 230 2.84 6.89 -4.72
N VAL A 231 1.83 6.12 -5.15
CA VAL A 231 0.89 6.53 -6.18
C VAL A 231 -0.49 6.60 -5.58
N SER A 232 -1.12 7.76 -5.73
CA SER A 232 -2.43 8.06 -5.18
C SER A 232 -3.42 8.41 -6.27
N LEU A 233 -4.67 8.04 -6.04
CA LEU A 233 -5.82 8.53 -6.80
C LEU A 233 -6.46 9.67 -6.03
N PHE A 234 -6.73 10.75 -6.75
CA PHE A 234 -7.41 11.94 -6.25
C PHE A 234 -8.65 12.23 -7.09
N VAL A 235 -9.67 12.77 -6.44
CA VAL A 235 -10.73 13.55 -7.08
C VAL A 235 -10.63 14.96 -6.54
N MET A 236 -10.46 15.93 -7.44
CA MET A 236 -10.18 17.32 -7.11
C MET A 236 -11.22 18.27 -7.72
N GLN A 237 -11.30 19.46 -7.13
CA GLN A 237 -12.05 20.58 -7.66
C GLN A 237 -11.35 21.16 -8.89
N GLU A 238 -12.13 21.64 -9.85
CA GLU A 238 -11.61 22.38 -11.01
C GLU A 238 -12.03 23.85 -10.88
N ASN A 239 -11.05 24.77 -10.90
CA ASN A 239 -11.28 26.21 -10.71
C ASN A 239 -12.12 26.55 -9.46
N GLY A 240 -11.92 25.80 -8.37
CA GLY A 240 -12.65 25.95 -7.11
C GLY A 240 -14.08 25.40 -7.10
N LYS A 241 -14.53 24.78 -8.20
CA LYS A 241 -15.85 24.15 -8.34
C LYS A 241 -15.76 22.63 -8.28
N PHE A 242 -16.81 22.02 -7.74
CA PHE A 242 -17.01 20.57 -7.74
C PHE A 242 -18.46 20.28 -8.06
N ASP A 243 -18.75 20.11 -9.33
CA ASP A 243 -20.08 19.88 -9.88
C ASP A 243 -19.96 18.95 -11.12
N PRO A 244 -21.07 18.46 -11.70
CA PRO A 244 -21.01 17.52 -12.82
C PRO A 244 -20.20 17.99 -14.04
N ASP A 245 -19.91 19.29 -14.15
CA ASP A 245 -19.18 19.90 -15.26
C ASP A 245 -17.75 20.33 -14.89
N ASN A 246 -17.39 20.29 -13.60
CA ASN A 246 -16.15 20.83 -13.07
C ASN A 246 -15.55 19.89 -12.01
N PHE A 247 -14.61 19.02 -12.42
CA PHE A 247 -13.82 18.18 -11.53
C PHE A 247 -12.59 17.60 -12.24
N MET A 248 -11.65 17.06 -11.48
CA MET A 248 -10.49 16.34 -12.01
C MET A 248 -10.30 15.01 -11.27
N ILE A 249 -10.12 13.91 -12.02
CA ILE A 249 -9.64 12.63 -11.49
C ILE A 249 -8.16 12.51 -11.83
N MET A 250 -7.30 12.32 -10.84
CA MET A 250 -5.85 12.37 -11.02
C MET A 250 -5.15 11.17 -10.39
N LEU A 251 -4.26 10.54 -11.15
CA LEU A 251 -3.18 9.70 -10.63
C LEU A 251 -1.95 10.57 -10.43
N SER A 252 -1.40 10.56 -9.22
CA SER A 252 -0.19 11.30 -8.90
C SER A 252 0.83 10.40 -8.22
N ALA A 253 2.11 10.60 -8.54
CA ALA A 253 3.24 9.97 -7.88
C ALA A 253 3.98 11.00 -7.02
N THR A 254 4.11 10.70 -5.74
CA THR A 254 4.89 11.51 -4.82
C THR A 254 6.10 10.72 -4.38
N ALA A 255 7.29 11.25 -4.65
CA ALA A 255 8.52 10.63 -4.19
C ALA A 255 8.63 10.72 -2.67
N ARG A 256 9.34 9.77 -2.06
CA ARG A 256 9.64 9.76 -0.65
C ARG A 256 10.37 11.05 -0.27
N TYR A 257 10.01 11.63 0.86
CA TYR A 257 10.51 12.92 1.36
C TYR A 257 10.11 14.15 0.54
N GLN A 258 9.18 14.01 -0.41
CA GLN A 258 8.63 15.13 -1.16
C GLN A 258 7.19 15.42 -0.69
N PHE A 259 6.85 16.70 -0.66
CA PHE A 259 5.51 17.20 -0.33
C PHE A 259 4.60 17.15 -1.56
N ALA A 260 5.10 17.62 -2.70
CA ALA A 260 4.33 17.73 -3.93
C ALA A 260 4.38 16.45 -4.76
N GLY A 261 3.20 15.94 -5.08
CA GLY A 261 3.04 14.86 -6.06
C GLY A 261 3.14 15.37 -7.49
N ASN A 262 3.72 14.56 -8.36
CA ASN A 262 3.74 14.78 -9.79
C ASN A 262 2.58 14.01 -10.43
N MET A 263 1.73 14.73 -11.17
CA MET A 263 0.67 14.10 -11.95
C MET A 263 1.27 13.08 -12.93
N LEU A 264 0.81 11.85 -12.86
CA LEU A 264 1.09 10.82 -13.86
C LEU A 264 0.04 10.84 -14.97
N PHE A 265 -1.22 11.03 -14.61
CA PHE A 265 -2.36 11.01 -15.53
C PHE A 265 -3.55 11.74 -14.90
N GLY A 266 -4.29 12.49 -15.70
CA GLY A 266 -5.47 13.21 -15.28
C GLY A 266 -6.61 13.12 -16.29
N ILE A 267 -7.84 13.00 -15.80
CA ILE A 267 -9.06 13.24 -16.57
C ILE A 267 -9.68 14.50 -15.96
N ARG A 268 -9.70 15.58 -16.74
CA ARG A 268 -10.22 16.87 -16.30
C ARG A 268 -11.52 17.15 -17.04
N LYS A 269 -12.56 17.56 -16.31
CA LYS A 269 -13.80 18.12 -16.84
C LYS A 269 -13.87 19.57 -16.38
N ASN A 270 -13.91 20.50 -17.32
CA ASN A 270 -13.96 21.94 -17.06
C ASN A 270 -15.03 22.56 -17.97
N ASN A 271 -16.07 23.13 -17.37
CA ASN A 271 -17.28 23.60 -18.06
C ASN A 271 -17.82 22.54 -19.04
N GLY A 272 -17.93 21.29 -18.60
CA GLY A 272 -18.46 20.18 -19.37
C GLY A 272 -17.48 19.56 -20.38
N LYS A 273 -16.40 20.26 -20.73
CA LYS A 273 -15.38 19.76 -21.66
C LYS A 273 -14.40 18.83 -20.98
N VAL A 274 -14.22 17.64 -21.56
CA VAL A 274 -13.33 16.59 -21.05
C VAL A 274 -11.97 16.65 -21.74
N THR A 275 -10.89 16.64 -20.96
CA THR A 275 -9.51 16.51 -21.44
C THR A 275 -8.78 15.39 -20.69
N TYR A 276 -7.85 14.76 -21.38
CA TYR A 276 -6.96 13.74 -20.83
C TYR A 276 -5.55 14.32 -20.82
N GLU A 277 -4.92 14.36 -19.65
CA GLU A 277 -3.59 14.93 -19.45
C GLU A 277 -2.64 13.84 -18.96
N GLU A 278 -1.42 13.81 -19.49
CA GLU A 278 -0.35 12.91 -19.07
C GLU A 278 0.94 13.73 -19.04
N LYS A 279 1.72 13.61 -17.97
CA LYS A 279 3.03 14.26 -17.88
C LYS A 279 4.13 13.23 -18.03
N ASP A 280 5.25 13.69 -18.58
CA ASP A 280 6.48 12.92 -18.65
C ASP A 280 7.09 12.81 -17.24
N TYR A 281 6.59 11.85 -16.49
CA TYR A 281 7.17 11.42 -15.23
C TYR A 281 7.72 10.01 -15.42
N PRO A 282 8.93 9.68 -14.91
CA PRO A 282 9.52 8.36 -15.08
C PRO A 282 8.76 7.32 -14.25
N VAL A 283 7.63 6.85 -14.78
CA VAL A 283 6.75 5.85 -14.16
C VAL A 283 7.51 4.61 -13.72
N ALA A 284 8.55 4.23 -14.47
CA ALA A 284 9.40 3.08 -14.18
C ALA A 284 10.11 3.18 -12.82
N ASP A 285 10.31 4.38 -12.27
CA ASP A 285 10.90 4.57 -10.94
C ASP A 285 9.91 4.27 -9.80
N VAL A 286 8.62 4.20 -10.12
CA VAL A 286 7.52 4.08 -9.14
C VAL A 286 6.76 2.77 -9.28
N MET A 287 6.50 2.29 -10.49
CA MET A 287 5.83 1.02 -10.72
C MET A 287 6.20 0.42 -12.07
N LYS A 288 5.85 -0.86 -12.26
CA LYS A 288 6.02 -1.50 -13.57
C LYS A 288 5.15 -0.78 -14.60
N VAL A 289 5.70 -0.46 -15.77
CA VAL A 289 4.99 0.22 -16.87
C VAL A 289 3.70 -0.52 -17.26
N LYS A 290 3.70 -1.86 -17.21
CA LYS A 290 2.52 -2.68 -17.46
C LYS A 290 1.40 -2.42 -16.44
N ASP A 291 1.75 -2.28 -15.16
CA ASP A 291 0.78 -2.01 -14.10
C ASP A 291 0.24 -0.58 -14.20
N TYR A 292 1.10 0.38 -14.56
CA TYR A 292 0.66 1.75 -14.86
C TYR A 292 -0.35 1.80 -16.01
N ARG A 293 -0.08 1.10 -17.13
CA ARG A 293 -1.02 1.04 -18.26
C ARG A 293 -2.37 0.46 -17.85
N LYS A 294 -2.37 -0.60 -17.05
CA LYS A 294 -3.61 -1.17 -16.48
C LYS A 294 -4.33 -0.18 -15.59
N LEU A 295 -3.60 0.49 -14.70
CA LEU A 295 -4.16 1.47 -13.78
C LEU A 295 -4.79 2.67 -14.53
N LYS A 296 -4.09 3.23 -15.51
CA LYS A 296 -4.59 4.29 -16.39
C LYS A 296 -5.86 3.87 -17.12
N ALA A 297 -5.84 2.71 -17.78
CA ALA A 297 -7.01 2.17 -18.46
C ALA A 297 -8.19 1.98 -17.50
N ARG A 298 -7.92 1.54 -16.27
CA ARG A 298 -8.93 1.38 -15.23
C ARG A 298 -9.53 2.71 -14.78
N VAL A 299 -8.73 3.75 -14.59
CA VAL A 299 -9.23 5.09 -14.25
C VAL A 299 -10.14 5.64 -15.35
N ILE A 300 -9.76 5.45 -16.62
CA ILE A 300 -10.60 5.84 -17.77
C ILE A 300 -11.93 5.09 -17.77
N ASP A 301 -11.92 3.78 -17.52
CA ASP A 301 -13.13 2.97 -17.45
C ASP A 301 -14.04 3.38 -16.28
N LEU A 302 -13.48 3.60 -15.08
CA LEU A 302 -14.21 4.10 -13.92
C LEU A 302 -14.89 5.44 -14.22
N TYR A 303 -14.16 6.38 -14.82
CA TYR A 303 -14.71 7.67 -15.24
C TYR A 303 -15.87 7.51 -16.23
N ARG A 304 -15.70 6.69 -17.28
CA ARG A 304 -16.75 6.48 -18.30
C ARG A 304 -18.03 5.90 -17.70
N ARG A 305 -17.90 4.89 -16.82
CA ARG A 305 -19.06 4.29 -16.14
C ARG A 305 -19.76 5.30 -15.24
N MET A 306 -18.99 6.07 -14.48
CA MET A 306 -19.54 7.13 -13.63
C MET A 306 -20.31 8.18 -14.45
N GLU A 307 -19.76 8.67 -15.57
CA GLU A 307 -20.47 9.61 -16.45
C GLU A 307 -21.76 9.02 -17.02
N GLN A 308 -21.76 7.76 -17.44
CA GLN A 308 -22.97 7.09 -17.93
C GLN A 308 -24.08 7.07 -16.86
N GLU A 309 -23.74 6.80 -15.60
CA GLU A 309 -24.71 6.83 -14.51
C GLU A 309 -25.20 8.25 -14.21
N LEU A 310 -24.33 9.26 -14.29
CA LEU A 310 -24.73 10.66 -14.14
C LEU A 310 -25.70 11.11 -15.25
N SER A 311 -25.45 10.70 -16.50
CA SER A 311 -26.36 10.97 -17.63
C SER A 311 -27.72 10.28 -17.44
N LYS A 312 -27.75 9.01 -17.03
CA LYS A 312 -29.00 8.27 -16.75
C LYS A 312 -29.84 8.93 -15.65
N ALA A 313 -29.18 9.49 -14.63
CA ALA A 313 -29.84 10.20 -13.53
C ALA A 313 -30.38 11.59 -13.93
N GLY A 314 -30.22 12.02 -15.18
CA GLY A 314 -30.61 13.36 -15.64
C GLY A 314 -29.75 14.48 -15.04
N ARG A 315 -28.53 14.16 -14.59
CA ARG A 315 -27.63 15.09 -13.87
C ARG A 315 -26.55 15.71 -14.77
N VAL A 316 -26.53 15.37 -16.06
CA VAL A 316 -25.65 15.95 -17.09
C VAL A 316 -26.51 16.13 -18.34
N SER A 317 -26.58 17.36 -18.85
CA SER A 317 -27.31 17.74 -20.07
C SER A 317 -26.37 17.86 -21.27
#